data_AF-A0A536TC14-F1
#
_entry.id   AF-A0A536TC14-F1
#
_cell.length_a   1.000
_cell.length_b   1.000
_cell.length_c   1.000
_cell.angle_alpha   90.00
_cell.angle_beta   90.00
_cell.angle_gamma   90.00
#
_symmetry.space_group_name_H-M   'P 1'
#
loop_
_entity.id
_entity.type
_entity.pdbx_description
1 polymer ?
#
loop_
_entity_poly.entity_id
_entity_poly.type
_entity_poly.pdbx_seq_one_letter_code
_entity_poly.pdbx_strand_id
1 'polypeptide(L)'
;VVKFWLQISRAEQLRRFKAREHTPFKRFKITPEDWRNRKKWDAYERAVCDMVDRTSTEIAPWTLVEAEDKHFARVKVLKTIADRVKRVLSS
;
A
#
# COMPACT_ATOMS: atom_id res chain seq x y z
N VAL A 1 -17.27 3.48 -1.14
CA VAL A 1 -15.83 3.83 -1.01
C VAL A 1 -15.02 2.55 -0.96
N VAL A 2 -13.83 2.50 -1.58
CA VAL A 2 -12.90 1.35 -1.49
C VAL A 2 -11.52 1.87 -1.10
N LYS A 3 -10.96 1.37 -0.01
CA LYS A 3 -9.65 1.77 0.51
C LYS A 3 -8.67 0.60 0.42
N PHE A 4 -7.42 0.88 0.10
CA PHE A 4 -6.38 -0.14 -0.08
C PHE A 4 -5.13 0.21 0.71
N TRP A 5 -4.66 -0.73 1.53
CA TRP A 5 -3.34 -0.65 2.14
C TRP A 5 -2.41 -1.64 1.46
N LEU A 6 -1.37 -1.12 0.79
CA LEU A 6 -0.37 -1.91 0.07
C LEU A 6 0.78 -2.26 1.01
N GLN A 7 0.68 -3.42 1.66
CA GLN A 7 1.68 -3.87 2.62
C GLN A 7 2.90 -4.46 1.90
N ILE A 8 4.08 -3.97 2.26
CA ILE A 8 5.36 -4.55 1.88
C ILE A 8 6.22 -4.73 3.13
N SER A 9 7.15 -5.67 3.10
CA SER A 9 8.14 -5.83 4.15
C SER A 9 9.12 -4.66 4.19
N ARG A 10 9.75 -4.49 5.36
CA ARG A 10 10.85 -3.55 5.55
C ARG A 10 12.00 -3.84 4.58
N ALA A 11 12.25 -5.11 4.25
CA ALA A 11 13.31 -5.50 3.31
C ALA A 11 12.96 -5.08 1.87
N GLU A 12 11.74 -5.35 1.41
CA GLU A 12 11.31 -4.99 0.06
C GLU A 12 11.28 -3.48 -0.15
N GLN A 13 10.84 -2.71 0.86
CA GLN A 13 10.90 -1.25 0.79
C GLN A 13 12.34 -0.75 0.56
N LEU A 14 13.33 -1.32 1.27
CA LEU A 14 14.74 -0.95 1.09
C LEU A 14 15.24 -1.26 -0.32
N ARG A 15 14.92 -2.46 -0.81
CA ARG A 15 15.31 -2.89 -2.15
C ARG A 15 14.74 -1.95 -3.21
N ARG A 16 13.47 -1.56 -3.06
CA ARG A 16 12.80 -0.59 -3.95
C ARG A 16 13.43 0.80 -3.86
N PHE A 17 13.83 1.25 -2.67
CA PHE A 17 14.48 2.55 -2.48
C PHE A 17 15.83 2.59 -3.21
N LYS A 18 16.71 1.61 -2.96
CA LYS A 18 17.99 1.49 -3.66
C LYS A 18 17.81 1.41 -5.18
N ALA A 19 16.86 0.61 -5.65
CA ALA A 19 16.59 0.50 -7.09
C ALA A 19 16.13 1.84 -7.71
N ARG A 20 15.42 2.70 -6.96
CA ARG A 20 15.00 4.04 -7.43
C ARG A 20 16.20 5.00 -7.53
N GLU A 21 17.16 4.92 -6.61
CA GLU A 21 18.38 5.73 -6.66
C GLU A 21 19.24 5.41 -7.89
N HIS A 22 19.33 4.13 -8.25
CA HIS A 22 20.10 3.68 -9.42
C HIS A 22 19.38 3.84 -10.76
N THR A 23 18.09 4.22 -10.77
CA THR A 23 17.32 4.41 -12.01
C THR A 23 17.18 5.91 -12.29
N PRO A 24 17.86 6.48 -13.31
CA PRO A 24 17.92 7.93 -13.53
C PRO A 24 16.55 8.62 -13.57
N PHE A 25 15.59 8.03 -14.30
CA PHE A 25 14.23 8.56 -14.44
C PHE A 25 13.30 8.25 -13.26
N LYS A 26 13.74 7.51 -12.24
CA LYS A 26 12.96 7.29 -11.00
C LYS A 26 13.59 7.96 -9.78
N ARG A 27 14.76 8.59 -9.93
CA ARG A 27 15.50 9.21 -8.84
C ARG A 27 14.71 10.33 -8.15
N PHE A 28 13.87 11.05 -8.89
CA PHE A 28 12.96 12.06 -8.32
C PHE A 28 11.91 11.47 -7.35
N LYS A 29 11.68 10.14 -7.36
CA LYS A 29 10.71 9.45 -6.49
C LYS A 29 11.30 9.00 -5.15
N ILE A 30 12.51 9.44 -4.83
CA ILE A 30 13.12 9.22 -3.52
C ILE A 30 13.81 10.49 -3.05
N THR A 31 13.53 10.84 -1.80
CA THR A 31 14.00 12.05 -1.14
C THR A 31 14.69 11.68 0.17
N PRO A 32 15.48 12.59 0.77
CA PRO A 32 16.02 12.40 2.11
C PRO A 32 14.92 12.15 3.17
N GLU A 33 13.70 12.63 2.92
CA GLU A 33 12.57 12.42 3.82
C GLU A 33 12.07 10.98 3.82
N ASP A 34 12.05 10.30 2.67
CA ASP A 34 11.72 8.88 2.58
C ASP A 34 12.63 8.03 3.48
N TRP A 35 13.93 8.38 3.49
CA TRP A 35 14.91 7.73 4.34
C TRP A 35 14.69 8.02 5.83
N ARG A 36 14.28 9.25 6.21
CA ARG A 36 13.89 9.58 7.58
C ARG A 36 12.64 8.81 8.00
N ASN A 37 11.63 8.73 7.14
CA ASN A 37 10.37 8.03 7.43
C ASN A 37 10.60 6.52 7.59
N ARG A 38 11.48 5.94 6.77
CA ARG A 38 11.90 4.54 6.92
C ARG A 38 12.53 4.24 8.28
N LYS A 39 13.28 5.18 8.88
CA LYS A 39 13.84 4.99 10.24
C LYS A 39 12.73 4.87 11.30
N LYS A 40 11.53 5.38 11.02
CA LYS A 40 10.35 5.33 11.89
C LYS A 40 9.43 4.14 11.55
N TRP A 41 9.95 3.07 10.94
CA TRP A 41 9.16 1.91 10.51
C TRP A 41 8.16 1.43 11.56
N ASP A 42 8.62 1.17 12.78
CA ASP A 42 7.78 0.62 13.85
C ASP A 42 6.67 1.59 14.29
N ALA A 43 6.90 2.90 14.16
CA ALA A 43 5.87 3.90 14.43
C ALA A 43 4.82 3.93 13.31
N TYR A 44 5.23 3.78 12.05
CA TYR A 44 4.31 3.67 10.93
C TYR A 44 3.49 2.39 10.99
N GLU A 45 4.10 1.26 11.36
CA GLU A 45 3.39 -0.01 11.52
C GLU A 45 2.25 0.11 12.54
N ARG A 46 2.55 0.66 13.73
CA ARG A 46 1.53 0.94 14.75
C ARG A 46 0.45 1.89 14.25
N ALA A 47 0.84 3.00 13.61
CA ALA A 47 -0.12 3.98 13.09
C ALA A 47 -1.04 3.39 12.01
N VAL A 48 -0.55 2.45 11.20
CA VAL A 48 -1.33 1.76 10.18
C VAL A 48 -2.33 0.80 10.80
N CYS A 49 -1.92 0.02 11.81
CA CYS A 49 -2.83 -0.82 12.57
C CYS A 49 -3.95 0.03 13.20
N ASP A 50 -3.59 1.10 13.91
CA ASP A 50 -4.58 2.02 14.49
C ASP A 50 -5.52 2.62 13.44
N MET A 51 -4.99 3.02 12.28
CA MET A 51 -5.79 3.56 11.17
C MET A 51 -6.79 2.51 10.65
N VAL A 52 -6.36 1.28 10.43
CA VAL A 52 -7.23 0.20 9.93
C VAL A 52 -8.28 -0.13 10.98
N ASP A 53 -7.88 -0.35 12.23
CA ASP A 53 -8.78 -0.73 13.31
C ASP A 53 -9.85 0.33 13.59
N ARG A 54 -9.48 1.60 13.57
CA ARG A 54 -10.40 2.70 13.91
C ARG A 54 -11.28 3.17 12.77
N THR A 55 -10.89 2.90 11.51
CA THR A 55 -11.56 3.49 10.34
C THR A 55 -12.07 2.48 9.32
N SER A 56 -11.79 1.18 9.50
CA SER A 56 -12.40 0.15 8.68
C SER A 56 -13.84 -0.07 9.14
N THR A 57 -14.80 0.40 8.34
CA THR A 57 -16.24 0.28 8.63
C THR A 57 -16.93 -0.57 7.58
N GLU A 58 -18.16 -1.01 7.86
CA GLU A 58 -18.94 -1.83 6.92
C GLU A 58 -19.16 -1.14 5.56
N ILE A 59 -19.43 0.17 5.58
CA ILE A 59 -19.68 0.96 4.37
C ILE A 59 -18.38 1.38 3.65
N ALA A 60 -17.25 1.39 4.36
CA ALA A 60 -15.94 1.77 3.85
C ALA A 60 -14.83 0.90 4.46
N PRO A 61 -14.71 -0.38 4.07
CA PRO A 61 -13.70 -1.27 4.62
C PRO A 61 -12.31 -0.95 4.03
N TRP A 62 -11.27 -1.25 4.80
CA TRP A 62 -9.89 -1.31 4.30
C TRP A 62 -9.60 -2.69 3.70
N THR A 63 -9.02 -2.70 2.50
CA THR A 63 -8.51 -3.92 1.87
C THR A 63 -7.00 -4.00 2.05
N LEU A 64 -6.53 -5.02 2.75
CA LEU A 64 -5.11 -5.32 2.86
C LEU A 64 -4.62 -6.03 1.58
N VAL A 65 -3.57 -5.49 0.96
CA VAL A 65 -2.98 -6.00 -0.28
C VAL A 65 -1.52 -6.31 -0.04
N GLU A 66 -1.14 -7.58 -0.21
CA GLU A 66 0.22 -8.09 -0.10
C GLU A 66 1.01 -7.62 -1.34
N ALA A 67 1.69 -6.49 -1.21
CA ALA A 67 2.24 -5.73 -2.33
C ALA A 67 3.72 -6.03 -2.60
N GLU A 68 4.24 -7.15 -2.10
CA GLU A 68 5.58 -7.68 -2.37
C GLU A 68 5.79 -7.88 -3.87
N ASP A 69 4.88 -8.60 -4.51
CA ASP A 69 4.80 -8.71 -5.96
C ASP A 69 3.85 -7.65 -6.54
N LYS A 70 4.38 -6.82 -7.45
CA LYS A 70 3.61 -5.71 -8.05
C LYS A 70 2.52 -6.19 -8.99
N HIS A 71 2.73 -7.30 -9.71
CA HIS A 71 1.74 -7.85 -10.62
C HIS A 71 0.56 -8.42 -9.82
N PHE A 72 0.86 -9.23 -8.79
CA PHE A 72 -0.14 -9.73 -7.87
C PHE A 72 -0.96 -8.60 -7.24
N ALA A 73 -0.30 -7.58 -6.70
CA ALA A 73 -0.96 -6.43 -6.07
C ALA A 73 -1.93 -5.74 -7.03
N ARG A 74 -1.53 -5.52 -8.29
CA ARG A 74 -2.38 -4.92 -9.32
C ARG A 74 -3.61 -5.76 -9.61
N VAL A 75 -3.42 -7.08 -9.79
CA VAL A 75 -4.52 -8.00 -10.06
C VAL A 75 -5.50 -8.03 -8.88
N LYS A 76 -5.01 -8.10 -7.64
CA LYS A 76 -5.84 -8.10 -6.43
C LYS A 76 -6.68 -6.82 -6.33
N VAL A 77 -6.05 -5.65 -6.50
CA VAL A 77 -6.75 -4.35 -6.48
C VAL A 77 -7.83 -4.30 -7.55
N LEU A 78 -7.52 -4.66 -8.80
CA LEU A 78 -8.48 -4.63 -9.90
C LEU A 78 -9.66 -5.58 -9.67
N LYS A 79 -9.40 -6.80 -9.19
CA LYS A 79 -10.44 -7.76 -8.82
C LYS A 79 -11.35 -7.21 -7.72
N THR A 80 -10.78 -6.68 -6.63
CA THR A 80 -11.56 -6.10 -5.53
C THR A 80 -12.44 -4.94 -5.99
N ILE A 81 -11.94 -4.07 -6.88
CA ILE A 81 -12.75 -2.99 -7.46
C ILE A 81 -13.89 -3.57 -8.29
N ALA A 82 -13.60 -4.50 -9.20
CA ALA A 82 -14.60 -5.12 -10.08
C ALA A 82 -15.71 -5.81 -9.27
N ASP A 83 -15.35 -6.55 -8.23
CA ASP A 83 -16.30 -7.24 -7.35
C ASP A 83 -17.18 -6.24 -6.58
N ARG A 84 -16.59 -5.12 -6.12
CA ARG A 84 -17.37 -4.08 -5.46
C ARG A 84 -18.34 -3.38 -6.40
N VAL A 85 -17.91 -3.08 -7.62
CA VAL A 85 -18.78 -2.48 -8.65
C VAL A 85 -19.92 -3.43 -9.00
N LYS A 86 -19.64 -4.72 -9.24
CA LYS A 86 -20.68 -5.72 -9.50
C LYS A 86 -21.70 -5.78 -8.37
N ARG A 87 -21.25 -5.81 -7.11
CA ARG A 87 -22.16 -5.85 -5.96
C ARG A 87 -23.12 -4.66 -5.92
N VAL A 88 -22.66 -3.46 -6.28
CA VAL A 88 -23.48 -2.24 -6.32
C VAL A 88 -24.42 -2.22 -7.52
N LEU A 89 -24.03 -2.81 -8.65
CA LEU A 89 -24.87 -2.87 -9.85
C LEU A 89 -25.92 -3.98 -9.80
N SER A 90 -25.70 -5.02 -8.99
CA SER A 90 -26.62 -6.16 -8.81
C SER A 90 -27.56 -6.00 -7.61
N SER A 91 -27.45 -4.89 -6.88
CA SER A 91 -28.33 -4.48 -5.76
C SER A 91 -29.26 -3.38 -6.21
#